data_AF-A0A3D3R560-F1
#
_entry.id   AF-A0A3D3R560-F1
#
_cell.length_a   1.000
_cell.length_b   1.000
_cell.length_c   1.000
_cell.angle_alpha   90.00
_cell.angle_beta   90.00
_cell.angle_gamma   90.00
#
_symmetry.space_group_name_H-M   'P 1'
#
loop_
_entity.id
_entity.type
_entity.pdbx_description
1 polymer ?
#
loop_
_entity_poly.entity_id
_entity_poly.type
_entity_poly.pdbx_seq_one_letter_code
_entity_poly.pdbx_strand_id
1 'polypeptide(L)'
;MQRRGFTISIRQYGCPPGVSLVEVVVAMGIASVLMGISMTTMHTILRAERETSKAAWLGSSFQRFSHLFRADIHAADDVRLPAEGGTEITLQQPDKRSVTYRIDQHQIFRVVTSQGEVAHRDVFYLPEGSHAQFFEQQRLHRAGISIEEPDPLQRVLSKNYSKSDQSGRPAVQELSIISTIGHDYRLADLKLKQPEKETKKTE
;
A
#
# COMPACT_ATOMS: atom_id res chain seq x y z
N MET A 1 58.89 -39.67 21.04
CA MET A 1 57.70 -38.78 21.10
C MET A 1 57.39 -38.51 22.56
N GLN A 2 57.57 -37.28 23.02
CA GLN A 2 57.34 -36.89 24.43
C GLN A 2 56.47 -35.63 24.41
N ARG A 3 55.16 -35.79 24.66
CA ARG A 3 54.20 -34.67 24.70
C ARG A 3 54.35 -33.95 26.03
N ARG A 4 54.89 -32.74 26.01
CA ARG A 4 54.83 -31.81 27.15
C ARG A 4 53.44 -31.19 27.18
N GLY A 5 52.60 -31.63 28.11
CA GLY A 5 51.35 -30.96 28.44
C GLY A 5 51.65 -29.68 29.21
N PHE A 6 51.25 -28.53 28.68
CA PHE A 6 51.22 -27.27 29.40
C PHE A 6 49.88 -27.17 30.11
N THR A 7 49.87 -27.29 31.43
CA THR A 7 48.67 -27.10 32.25
C THR A 7 48.70 -25.68 32.80
N ILE A 8 47.87 -24.78 32.24
CA ILE A 8 47.70 -23.43 32.80
C ILE A 8 46.70 -23.53 33.94
N SER A 9 47.21 -23.49 35.18
CA SER A 9 46.41 -23.35 36.39
C SER A 9 46.20 -21.86 36.67
N ILE A 10 44.99 -21.37 36.43
CA ILE A 10 44.58 -20.04 36.89
C ILE A 10 44.21 -20.17 38.38
N ARG A 11 45.13 -19.82 39.27
CA ARG A 11 44.85 -19.67 40.71
C ARG A 11 43.88 -18.50 40.91
N GLN A 12 42.63 -18.81 41.25
CA GLN A 12 41.72 -17.83 41.84
C GLN A 12 42.14 -17.63 43.31
N TYR A 13 42.76 -16.49 43.60
CA TYR A 13 43.09 -16.09 44.96
C TYR A 13 41.81 -15.67 45.68
N GLY A 14 41.45 -16.43 46.72
CA GLY A 14 40.36 -16.12 47.64
C GLY A 14 40.74 -14.95 48.55
N CYS A 15 40.25 -13.76 48.21
CA CYS A 15 40.08 -12.65 49.15
C CYS A 15 38.57 -12.49 49.38
N PRO A 16 38.07 -12.33 50.61
CA PRO A 16 36.66 -11.98 50.80
C PRO A 16 36.42 -10.63 50.08
N PRO A 17 35.48 -10.54 49.13
CA PRO A 17 35.37 -9.35 48.30
C PRO A 17 34.80 -8.20 49.13
N GLY A 18 35.66 -7.30 49.58
CA GLY A 18 35.24 -5.96 49.95
C GLY A 18 34.86 -5.23 48.68
N VAL A 19 33.56 -5.12 48.39
CA VAL A 19 33.08 -4.37 47.23
C VAL A 19 33.50 -2.91 47.41
N SER A 20 34.40 -2.44 46.55
CA SER A 20 34.87 -1.05 46.59
C SER A 20 33.76 -0.13 46.08
N LEU A 21 33.58 1.02 46.72
CA LEU A 21 32.61 2.05 46.29
C LEU A 21 32.83 2.43 44.82
N VAL A 22 34.10 2.50 44.39
CA VAL A 22 34.48 2.80 43.00
C VAL A 22 33.95 1.76 42.03
N GLU A 23 33.98 0.47 42.39
CA GLU A 23 33.52 -0.62 41.53
C GLU A 23 32.00 -0.56 41.31
N VAL A 24 31.24 -0.24 42.36
CA VAL A 24 29.78 -0.04 42.27
C VAL A 24 29.44 1.16 41.40
N VAL A 25 30.16 2.28 41.55
CA VAL A 25 29.93 3.48 40.74
C VAL A 25 30.24 3.23 39.26
N VAL A 26 31.32 2.51 38.96
CA VAL A 26 31.65 2.11 37.58
C VAL A 26 30.58 1.17 37.01
N ALA A 27 30.14 0.18 37.77
CA ALA A 27 29.07 -0.73 37.36
C ALA A 27 27.75 0.01 37.10
N MET A 28 27.37 0.96 37.96
CA MET A 28 26.20 1.82 37.78
C MET A 28 26.33 2.72 36.54
N GLY A 29 27.53 3.24 36.27
CA GLY A 29 27.82 4.01 35.07
C GLY A 29 27.63 3.19 33.79
N ILE A 30 28.21 1.98 33.75
CA ILE A 30 28.03 1.05 32.61
C ILE A 30 26.55 0.70 32.44
N ALA A 31 25.84 0.37 33.52
CA ALA A 31 24.42 0.04 33.48
C ALA A 31 23.58 1.20 32.93
N SER A 32 23.90 2.44 33.32
CA SER A 32 23.21 3.64 32.85
C SER A 32 23.44 3.88 31.35
N VAL A 33 24.66 3.67 30.85
CA VAL A 33 24.96 3.75 29.41
C VAL A 33 24.19 2.69 28.62
N LEU A 34 24.19 1.44 29.10
CA LEU A 34 23.43 0.36 28.47
C LEU A 34 21.92 0.65 28.45
N MET A 35 21.38 1.21 29.53
CA MET A 35 19.97 1.60 29.60
C MET A 35 19.66 2.72 28.59
N GLY A 36 20.54 3.72 28.45
CA GLY A 36 20.39 4.79 27.47
C GLY A 36 20.39 4.29 26.02
N ILE A 37 21.30 3.37 25.68
CA ILE A 37 21.34 2.74 24.36
C ILE A 37 20.08 1.91 24.11
N SER A 38 19.61 1.17 25.12
CA SER A 38 18.39 0.36 25.02
C SER A 38 17.14 1.23 24.81
N MET A 39 17.05 2.36 25.51
CA MET A 39 15.91 3.28 25.39
C MET A 39 15.88 3.97 24.03
N THR A 40 17.02 4.42 23.53
CA THR A 40 17.12 5.06 22.20
C THR A 40 16.81 4.09 21.08
N THR A 41 17.38 2.87 21.13
CA THR A 41 17.07 1.81 20.15
C THR A 41 15.59 1.46 20.14
N MET A 42 14.98 1.27 21.31
CA MET A 42 13.53 1.00 21.40
C MET A 42 12.71 2.14 20.79
N HIS A 43 13.04 3.40 21.08
CA HIS A 43 12.35 4.54 20.51
C HIS A 43 12.47 4.59 18.96
N THR A 44 13.65 4.28 18.43
CA THR A 44 13.85 4.21 16.97
C THR A 44 13.05 3.09 16.32
N ILE A 45 13.02 1.91 16.93
CA ILE A 45 12.27 0.75 16.42
C ILE A 45 10.78 1.04 16.42
N LEU A 46 10.23 1.56 17.53
CA LEU A 46 8.81 1.91 17.63
C LEU A 46 8.40 2.95 16.60
N ARG A 47 9.28 3.92 16.31
CA ARG A 47 9.03 4.91 15.27
C ARG A 47 9.01 4.28 13.87
N ALA A 48 10.00 3.44 13.58
CA ALA A 48 10.09 2.74 12.29
C ALA A 48 8.90 1.79 12.08
N GLU A 49 8.45 1.09 13.12
CA GLU A 49 7.30 0.19 13.07
C GLU A 49 6.00 0.94 12.74
N ARG A 50 5.78 2.11 13.35
CA ARG A 50 4.60 2.95 13.07
C ARG A 50 4.58 3.42 11.62
N GLU A 51 5.73 3.84 11.09
CA GLU A 51 5.85 4.30 9.71
C GLU A 51 5.61 3.14 8.72
N THR A 52 6.18 1.97 9.00
CA THR A 52 6.00 0.75 8.19
C THR A 52 4.56 0.26 8.22
N SER A 53 3.92 0.27 9.39
CA SER A 53 2.54 -0.16 9.57
C SER A 53 1.56 0.76 8.82
N LYS A 54 1.78 2.09 8.86
CA LYS A 54 0.96 3.05 8.09
C LYS A 54 1.10 2.81 6.59
N ALA A 55 2.32 2.59 6.11
CA ALA A 55 2.58 2.30 4.70
C ALA A 55 1.94 0.99 4.25
N ALA A 56 2.07 -0.08 5.05
CA ALA A 56 1.47 -1.38 4.74
C ALA A 56 -0.07 -1.31 4.69
N TRP A 57 -0.70 -0.59 5.63
CA TRP A 57 -2.14 -0.41 5.64
C TRP A 57 -2.64 0.39 4.42
N LEU A 58 -1.97 1.48 4.05
CA LEU A 58 -2.28 2.25 2.84
C LEU A 58 -2.13 1.40 1.58
N GLY A 59 -1.02 0.66 1.46
CA GLY A 59 -0.77 -0.24 0.33
C GLY A 59 -1.85 -1.33 0.20
N SER A 60 -2.26 -1.94 1.32
CA SER A 60 -3.35 -2.92 1.33
C SER A 60 -4.69 -2.31 0.94
N SER A 61 -5.00 -1.08 1.40
CA SER A 61 -6.23 -0.37 1.05
C SER A 61 -6.26 -0.07 -0.46
N PHE A 62 -5.15 0.41 -1.01
CA PHE A 62 -5.01 0.72 -2.43
C PHE A 62 -5.10 -0.53 -3.32
N GLN A 63 -4.46 -1.63 -2.94
CA GLN A 63 -4.54 -2.88 -3.71
C GLN A 63 -5.98 -3.40 -3.77
N ARG A 64 -6.70 -3.37 -2.64
CA ARG A 64 -8.11 -3.77 -2.58
C ARG A 64 -8.97 -2.83 -3.44
N PHE A 65 -8.74 -1.52 -3.37
CA PHE A 65 -9.41 -0.54 -4.22
C PHE A 65 -9.19 -0.83 -5.70
N SER A 66 -7.93 -1.00 -6.13
CA SER A 66 -7.58 -1.25 -7.53
C SER A 66 -8.27 -2.49 -8.08
N HIS A 67 -8.32 -3.56 -7.29
CA HIS A 67 -9.00 -4.80 -7.67
C HIS A 67 -10.51 -4.58 -7.82
N LEU A 68 -11.15 -3.95 -6.83
CA LEU A 68 -12.60 -3.70 -6.86
C LEU A 68 -12.99 -2.74 -7.99
N PHE A 69 -12.25 -1.66 -8.18
CA PHE A 69 -12.51 -0.67 -9.22
C PHE A 69 -12.38 -1.29 -10.62
N ARG A 70 -11.36 -2.11 -10.86
CA ARG A 70 -11.21 -2.85 -12.13
C ARG A 70 -12.36 -3.82 -12.36
N ALA A 71 -12.73 -4.58 -11.34
CA ALA A 71 -13.84 -5.53 -11.42
C ALA A 71 -15.17 -4.81 -11.68
N ASP A 72 -15.42 -3.68 -11.02
CA ASP A 72 -16.65 -2.93 -11.18
C ASP A 72 -16.74 -2.24 -12.55
N ILE A 73 -15.63 -1.70 -13.10
CA ILE A 73 -15.60 -1.17 -14.47
C ILE A 73 -15.82 -2.28 -15.49
N HIS A 74 -15.19 -3.44 -15.29
CA HIS A 74 -15.34 -4.57 -16.19
C HIS A 74 -16.77 -5.13 -16.18
N ALA A 75 -17.42 -5.11 -15.02
CA ALA A 75 -18.81 -5.52 -14.88
C ALA A 75 -19.82 -4.45 -15.35
N ALA A 76 -19.38 -3.22 -15.63
CA ALA A 76 -20.26 -2.12 -16.01
C ALA A 76 -20.62 -2.16 -17.49
N ASP A 77 -21.90 -1.97 -17.80
CA ASP A 77 -22.42 -1.82 -19.16
C ASP A 77 -22.30 -0.36 -19.64
N ASP A 78 -22.47 0.60 -18.73
CA ASP A 78 -22.39 2.03 -19.00
C ASP A 78 -21.63 2.74 -17.88
N VAL A 79 -20.89 3.78 -18.25
CA VAL A 79 -20.08 4.59 -17.34
C VAL A 79 -20.47 6.04 -17.53
N ARG A 80 -20.80 6.70 -16.41
CA ARG A 80 -21.19 8.11 -16.40
C ARG A 80 -20.25 8.90 -15.51
N LEU A 81 -19.52 9.82 -16.12
CA LEU A 81 -18.77 10.85 -15.40
C LEU A 81 -19.58 12.15 -15.46
N PRO A 82 -19.95 12.75 -14.32
CA PRO A 82 -20.48 14.10 -14.33
C PRO A 82 -19.44 15.06 -14.91
N ALA A 83 -19.91 16.00 -15.74
CA ALA A 83 -19.05 16.92 -16.50
C ALA A 83 -18.19 17.84 -15.62
N GLU A 84 -18.54 18.00 -14.34
CA GLU A 84 -17.80 18.82 -13.40
C GLU A 84 -16.83 17.98 -12.56
N GLY A 85 -15.55 18.05 -12.91
CA GLY A 85 -14.45 17.85 -11.97
C GLY A 85 -13.90 16.44 -11.80
N GLY A 86 -14.44 15.40 -12.45
CA GLY A 86 -13.86 14.05 -12.39
C GLY A 86 -13.76 13.47 -10.97
N THR A 87 -14.49 14.02 -9.99
CA THR A 87 -14.45 13.57 -8.59
C THR A 87 -15.46 12.46 -8.32
N GLU A 88 -16.39 12.22 -9.24
CA GLU A 88 -17.41 11.19 -9.13
C GLU A 88 -17.48 10.38 -10.43
N ILE A 89 -17.74 9.08 -10.31
CA ILE A 89 -18.00 8.19 -11.45
C ILE A 89 -19.11 7.22 -11.05
N THR A 90 -20.12 7.10 -11.90
CA THR A 90 -21.22 6.15 -11.72
C THR A 90 -21.12 5.06 -12.77
N LEU A 91 -21.02 3.82 -12.30
CA LEU A 91 -20.97 2.61 -13.10
C LEU A 91 -22.34 1.95 -13.05
N GLN A 92 -22.96 1.72 -14.20
CA GLN A 92 -24.19 0.96 -14.31
C GLN A 92 -23.85 -0.49 -14.64
N GLN A 93 -24.30 -1.41 -13.80
CA GLN A 93 -24.10 -2.85 -13.95
C GLN A 93 -25.41 -3.53 -14.38
N PRO A 94 -25.33 -4.78 -14.88
CA PRO A 94 -26.50 -5.62 -15.07
C PRO A 94 -27.35 -5.75 -13.79
N ASP A 95 -28.62 -6.15 -13.94
CA ASP A 95 -29.55 -6.40 -12.82
C ASP A 95 -29.97 -5.19 -11.97
N LYS A 96 -29.99 -3.98 -12.57
CA LYS A 96 -30.33 -2.71 -11.87
C LYS A 96 -29.42 -2.41 -10.68
N ARG A 97 -28.17 -2.86 -10.77
CA ARG A 97 -27.12 -2.54 -9.81
C ARG A 97 -26.33 -1.33 -10.32
N SER A 98 -26.07 -0.37 -9.44
CA SER A 98 -25.22 0.77 -9.75
C SER A 98 -24.13 0.91 -8.69
N VAL A 99 -22.93 1.28 -9.12
CA VAL A 99 -21.80 1.55 -8.24
C VAL A 99 -21.35 2.97 -8.46
N THR A 100 -21.46 3.78 -7.42
CA THR A 100 -21.02 5.17 -7.43
C THR A 100 -19.73 5.29 -6.63
N TYR A 101 -18.69 5.79 -7.28
CA TYR A 101 -17.45 6.16 -6.62
C TYR A 101 -17.37 7.67 -6.50
N ARG A 102 -17.00 8.16 -5.32
CA ARG A 102 -16.82 9.58 -5.05
C ARG A 102 -15.51 9.82 -4.31
N ILE A 103 -14.72 10.73 -4.85
CA ILE A 103 -13.49 11.25 -4.25
C ILE A 103 -13.88 12.43 -3.35
N ASP A 104 -13.45 12.36 -2.11
CA ASP A 104 -13.56 13.44 -1.14
C ASP A 104 -12.20 13.60 -0.44
N GLN A 105 -11.44 14.61 -0.89
CA GLN A 105 -10.08 14.88 -0.43
C GLN A 105 -9.17 13.65 -0.60
N HIS A 106 -8.85 12.95 0.50
CA HIS A 106 -7.95 11.80 0.56
C HIS A 106 -8.72 10.48 0.78
N GLN A 107 -10.02 10.48 0.52
CA GLN A 107 -10.87 9.32 0.68
C GLN A 107 -11.64 9.05 -0.60
N ILE A 108 -11.71 7.77 -0.98
CA ILE A 108 -12.60 7.29 -2.04
C ILE A 108 -13.72 6.51 -1.38
N PHE A 109 -14.93 7.02 -1.56
CA PHE A 109 -16.16 6.33 -1.17
C PHE A 109 -16.66 5.51 -2.34
N ARG A 110 -17.02 4.26 -2.08
CA ARG A 110 -17.73 3.40 -3.03
C ARG A 110 -19.08 3.06 -2.44
N VAL A 111 -20.16 3.38 -3.14
CA VAL A 111 -21.54 3.09 -2.76
C VAL A 111 -22.13 2.17 -3.81
N VAL A 112 -22.53 0.97 -3.38
CA VAL A 112 -23.22 0.01 -4.23
C VAL A 112 -24.71 0.11 -3.93
N THR A 113 -25.50 0.40 -4.96
CA THR A 113 -26.94 0.42 -4.91
C THR A 113 -27.48 -0.76 -5.70
N SER A 114 -28.42 -1.51 -5.13
CA SER A 114 -29.09 -2.63 -5.79
C SER A 114 -30.59 -2.46 -5.63
N GLN A 115 -31.34 -2.52 -6.72
CA GLN A 115 -32.81 -2.34 -6.69
C GLN A 115 -33.28 -1.02 -6.06
N GLY A 116 -32.43 0.01 -6.06
CA GLY A 116 -32.73 1.33 -5.48
C GLY A 116 -32.35 1.50 -4.01
N GLU A 117 -31.85 0.46 -3.34
CA GLU A 117 -31.36 0.54 -1.96
C GLU A 117 -29.84 0.43 -1.89
N VAL A 118 -29.23 1.12 -0.92
CA VAL A 118 -27.79 1.05 -0.66
C VAL A 118 -27.46 -0.32 -0.07
N ALA A 119 -26.89 -1.20 -0.89
CA ALA A 119 -26.50 -2.54 -0.50
C ALA A 119 -25.15 -2.56 0.24
N HIS A 120 -24.22 -1.68 -0.14
CA HIS A 120 -22.88 -1.67 0.44
C HIS A 120 -22.19 -0.32 0.37
N ARG A 121 -21.34 -0.01 1.35
CA ARG A 121 -20.49 1.18 1.36
C ARG A 121 -19.07 0.82 1.79
N ASP A 122 -18.10 1.08 0.92
CA ASP A 122 -16.67 0.98 1.24
C ASP A 122 -16.03 2.36 1.32
N VAL A 123 -14.96 2.45 2.10
CA VAL A 123 -14.09 3.63 2.20
C VAL A 123 -12.65 3.19 1.97
N PHE A 124 -11.97 3.87 1.06
CA PHE A 124 -10.55 3.67 0.78
C PHE A 124 -9.80 4.97 1.07
N TYR A 125 -8.58 4.84 1.57
CA TYR A 125 -7.77 5.97 2.01
C TYR A 125 -6.59 6.15 1.09
N LEU A 126 -6.37 7.40 0.68
CA LEU A 126 -5.21 7.83 -0.08
C LEU A 126 -4.20 8.50 0.85
N PRO A 127 -2.91 8.53 0.47
CA PRO A 127 -1.92 9.33 1.17
C PRO A 127 -2.34 10.80 1.23
N GLU A 128 -2.14 11.44 2.38
CA GLU A 128 -2.43 12.87 2.57
C GLU A 128 -1.69 13.74 1.53
N GLY A 129 -2.36 14.71 0.92
CA GLY A 129 -1.83 15.53 -0.16
C GLY A 129 -1.88 14.91 -1.56
N SER A 130 -2.46 13.70 -1.72
CA SER A 130 -2.70 13.13 -3.05
C SER A 130 -3.90 13.78 -3.73
N HIS A 131 -3.80 13.98 -5.04
CA HIS A 131 -4.91 14.44 -5.87
C HIS A 131 -5.38 13.29 -6.76
N ALA A 132 -6.66 12.93 -6.66
CA ALA A 132 -7.25 11.86 -7.46
C ALA A 132 -8.32 12.43 -8.40
N GLN A 133 -8.36 11.93 -9.63
CA GLN A 133 -9.35 12.29 -10.64
C GLN A 133 -9.75 11.08 -11.48
N PHE A 134 -11.04 10.88 -11.67
CA PHE A 134 -11.59 9.94 -12.62
C PHE A 134 -11.55 10.51 -14.02
N PHE A 135 -11.23 9.64 -14.98
CA PHE A 135 -11.25 9.97 -16.40
C PHE A 135 -11.92 8.85 -17.19
N GLU A 136 -12.57 9.24 -18.27
CA GLU A 136 -13.14 8.34 -19.25
C GLU A 136 -12.53 8.63 -20.62
N GLN A 137 -12.04 7.59 -21.27
CA GLN A 137 -11.50 7.66 -22.61
C GLN A 137 -12.47 6.98 -23.58
N GLN A 138 -13.49 7.73 -23.99
CA GLN A 138 -14.58 7.26 -24.85
C GLN A 138 -14.09 6.59 -26.14
N ARG A 139 -12.98 7.07 -26.74
CA ARG A 139 -12.39 6.48 -27.95
C ARG A 139 -11.90 5.04 -27.77
N LEU A 140 -11.57 4.63 -26.56
CA LEU A 140 -11.02 3.31 -26.25
C LEU A 140 -11.94 2.47 -25.36
N HIS A 141 -13.16 2.96 -25.05
CA HIS A 141 -14.06 2.33 -24.07
C HIS A 141 -13.34 1.97 -22.76
N ARG A 142 -12.55 2.92 -22.25
CA ARG A 142 -11.78 2.76 -21.01
C ARG A 142 -12.20 3.81 -20.00
N ALA A 143 -12.28 3.41 -18.75
CA ALA A 143 -12.42 4.30 -17.61
C ALA A 143 -11.26 4.06 -16.65
N GLY A 144 -10.87 5.10 -15.93
CA GLY A 144 -9.74 5.04 -15.03
C GLY A 144 -9.78 6.10 -13.94
N ILE A 145 -8.84 5.97 -13.02
CA ILE A 145 -8.54 6.98 -12.01
C ILE A 145 -7.04 7.28 -12.11
N SER A 146 -6.69 8.56 -12.17
CA SER A 146 -5.32 9.04 -12.00
C SER A 146 -5.18 9.59 -10.59
N ILE A 147 -4.12 9.18 -9.92
CA ILE A 147 -3.78 9.60 -8.56
C ILE A 147 -2.37 10.18 -8.64
N GLU A 148 -2.28 11.48 -8.42
CA GLU A 148 -1.03 12.19 -8.24
C GLU A 148 -0.65 12.09 -6.76
N GLU A 149 0.36 11.27 -6.45
CA GLU A 149 0.90 11.15 -5.10
C GLU A 149 2.06 12.15 -4.91
N PRO A 150 2.08 12.91 -3.80
CA PRO A 150 3.24 13.71 -3.45
C PRO A 150 4.41 12.78 -3.12
N ASP A 151 5.57 13.00 -3.75
CA ASP A 151 6.76 12.16 -3.63
C ASP A 151 7.04 11.75 -2.17
N PRO A 152 7.05 10.44 -1.84
CA PRO A 152 7.34 9.98 -0.49
C PRO A 152 8.72 10.45 0.01
N LEU A 153 9.68 10.67 -0.90
CA LEU A 153 11.01 11.20 -0.56
C LEU A 153 10.94 12.65 -0.09
N GLN A 154 10.06 13.47 -0.65
CA GLN A 154 9.87 14.84 -0.19
C GLN A 154 9.21 14.90 1.19
N ARG A 155 8.31 13.97 1.56
CA ARG A 155 7.71 13.96 2.90
C ARG A 155 8.74 13.67 4.00
N VAL A 156 9.71 12.79 3.72
CA VAL A 156 10.83 12.48 4.64
C VAL A 156 11.82 13.64 4.73
N LEU A 157 12.14 14.28 3.59
CA LEU A 157 13.07 15.43 3.54
C LEU A 157 12.46 16.71 4.14
N SER A 158 11.19 17.00 3.86
CA SER A 158 10.49 18.21 4.35
C SER A 158 10.27 18.20 5.86
N LYS A 159 10.18 17.02 6.49
CA LYS A 159 10.07 16.91 7.95
C LYS A 159 11.39 17.24 8.66
N ASN A 160 12.52 17.19 7.95
CA ASN A 160 13.85 17.49 8.49
C ASN A 160 14.42 18.83 8.02
N TYR A 161 13.90 19.44 6.96
CA TYR A 161 14.35 20.73 6.45
C TYR A 161 13.34 21.84 6.75
N SER A 162 13.49 22.48 7.92
CA SER A 162 13.06 23.86 8.08
C SER A 162 14.11 24.78 7.45
N LYS A 163 13.67 25.53 6.43
CA LYS A 163 14.28 26.73 5.83
C LYS A 163 15.27 26.52 4.67
N SER A 164 14.96 27.24 3.56
CA SER A 164 15.70 27.47 2.30
C SER A 164 16.05 26.20 1.50
N ASP A 165 15.65 26.02 0.24
CA ASP A 165 15.71 26.96 -0.88
C ASP A 165 14.79 26.45 -2.02
N GLN A 166 14.26 27.36 -2.84
CA GLN A 166 13.39 27.04 -3.98
C GLN A 166 14.21 26.59 -5.19
N SER A 167 13.77 25.53 -5.87
CA SER A 167 13.78 25.32 -7.33
C SER A 167 14.03 23.87 -7.68
N GLY A 168 12.94 23.11 -7.74
CA GLY A 168 12.90 21.77 -8.31
C GLY A 168 11.43 21.41 -8.46
N ARG A 169 10.95 21.24 -9.69
CA ARG A 169 9.58 20.74 -9.92
C ARG A 169 9.41 19.44 -9.13
N PRO A 170 8.36 19.31 -8.29
CA PRO A 170 8.16 18.11 -7.50
C PRO A 170 8.04 16.91 -8.44
N ALA A 171 8.79 15.84 -8.16
CA ALA A 171 8.67 14.58 -8.88
C ALA A 171 7.38 13.89 -8.43
N VAL A 172 6.25 14.28 -9.02
CA VAL A 172 4.95 13.67 -8.75
C VAL A 172 4.96 12.24 -9.27
N GLN A 173 4.63 11.26 -8.41
CA GLN A 173 4.36 9.90 -8.88
C GLN A 173 2.91 9.84 -9.32
N GLU A 174 2.69 9.70 -10.62
CA GLU A 174 1.37 9.49 -11.19
C GLU A 174 1.05 7.99 -11.20
N LEU A 175 0.11 7.59 -10.34
CA LEU A 175 -0.46 6.25 -10.30
C LEU A 175 -1.79 6.26 -11.05
N SER A 176 -1.83 5.62 -12.22
CA SER A 176 -3.08 5.45 -12.97
C SER A 176 -3.58 4.01 -12.94
N ILE A 177 -4.87 3.85 -12.64
CA ILE A 177 -5.58 2.57 -12.78
C ILE A 177 -6.52 2.70 -13.96
N ILE A 178 -6.30 1.90 -15.00
CA ILE A 178 -7.13 1.87 -16.20
C ILE A 178 -7.75 0.48 -16.35
N SER A 179 -9.03 0.46 -16.72
CA SER A 179 -9.77 -0.76 -17.06
C SER A 179 -10.65 -0.53 -18.30
N THR A 180 -10.93 -1.61 -19.03
CA THR A 180 -11.86 -1.60 -20.17
C THR A 180 -13.28 -1.78 -19.64
N ILE A 181 -14.20 -0.97 -20.16
CA ILE A 181 -15.62 -0.99 -19.82
C ILE A 181 -16.27 -2.20 -20.52
N GLY A 182 -17.11 -2.92 -19.78
CA GLY A 182 -17.89 -4.03 -20.32
C GLY A 182 -17.27 -5.40 -20.14
N HIS A 183 -18.14 -6.41 -20.14
CA HIS A 183 -17.76 -7.82 -20.08
C HIS A 183 -17.04 -8.22 -21.38
N ASP A 184 -15.88 -8.86 -21.27
CA ASP A 184 -15.15 -9.40 -22.43
C ASP A 184 -15.90 -10.62 -23.03
N TYR A 185 -16.94 -10.37 -23.83
CA TYR A 185 -17.65 -11.42 -24.58
C TYR A 185 -16.79 -12.03 -25.71
N ARG A 186 -15.63 -11.42 -26.04
CA ARG A 186 -14.78 -11.83 -27.16
C ARG A 186 -14.18 -13.23 -27.02
N LEU A 187 -14.06 -13.78 -25.81
CA LEU A 187 -13.57 -15.14 -25.58
C LEU A 187 -14.70 -16.17 -25.45
N ALA A 188 -15.92 -15.76 -25.10
CA ALA A 188 -17.07 -16.66 -25.03
C ALA A 188 -17.55 -17.05 -26.44
N ASP A 189 -17.54 -16.11 -27.38
CA ASP A 189 -18.00 -16.33 -28.76
C ASP A 189 -17.02 -17.17 -29.62
N LEU A 190 -15.75 -17.27 -29.21
CA LEU A 190 -14.76 -18.14 -29.85
C LEU A 190 -15.01 -19.64 -29.55
N LYS A 191 -15.72 -19.99 -28.47
CA LYS A 191 -16.05 -21.39 -28.17
C LYS A 191 -17.23 -21.95 -28.97
N LEU A 192 -18.08 -21.09 -29.55
CA LEU A 192 -19.26 -21.53 -30.32
C LEU A 192 -19.00 -21.71 -31.83
N LYS A 193 -17.82 -21.31 -32.32
CA LYS A 193 -17.42 -21.42 -33.73
C LYS A 193 -16.39 -22.51 -34.02
N GLN A 194 -16.42 -23.63 -33.28
CA GLN A 194 -15.81 -24.85 -33.82
C GLN A 194 -16.83 -25.53 -34.74
N PRO A 195 -16.62 -25.53 -36.07
CA PRO A 195 -17.40 -26.40 -36.93
C PRO A 195 -17.07 -27.84 -36.57
N GLU A 196 -18.10 -28.57 -36.10
CA GLU A 196 -18.15 -30.02 -36.11
C GLU A 196 -17.83 -30.48 -37.54
N LYS A 197 -16.55 -30.74 -37.83
CA LYS A 197 -16.17 -31.46 -39.04
C LYS A 197 -16.63 -32.89 -38.84
N GLU A 198 -17.77 -33.18 -39.46
CA GLU A 198 -18.24 -34.50 -39.83
C GLU A 198 -17.07 -35.44 -40.13
N THR A 199 -16.81 -36.38 -39.23
CA THR A 199 -16.07 -37.59 -39.57
C THR A 199 -17.12 -38.64 -39.95
N LYS A 200 -17.65 -38.52 -41.17
CA LYS A 200 -18.35 -39.61 -41.85
C LYS A 200 -17.46 -40.20 -42.95
N LYS A 201 -17.11 -41.46 -42.73
CA LYS A 201 -16.90 -42.55 -43.69
C LYS A 201 -15.80 -42.43 -44.74
N THR A 202 -14.89 -43.39 -44.67
CA THR A 202 -14.24 -44.05 -45.81
C THR A 202 -13.90 -45.44 -45.27
N GLU A 203 -14.75 -46.43 -45.55
CA GLU A 203 -14.52 -47.48 -46.58
C GLU A 203 -13.21 -48.26 -46.38
#